data_AF-A0A8H6VIU5-F1
#
_entry.id   AF-A0A8H6VIU5-F1
#
_cell.length_a   1.000
_cell.length_b   1.000
_cell.length_c   1.000
_cell.angle_alpha   90.00
_cell.angle_beta   90.00
_cell.angle_gamma   90.00
#
_symmetry.space_group_name_H-M   'P 1'
#
loop_
_entity.id
_entity.type
_entity.pdbx_description
1 polymer ?
#
loop_
_entity_poly.entity_id
_entity_poly.type
_entity_poly.pdbx_seq_one_letter_code
_entity_poly.pdbx_strand_id
1 'polypeptide(L)'
;MRFKTPLASAAFLFLPQAWATEGFSGPLRYDGLILRKTGQTETNQPLFNDIHRSIDQSILRQTISFLTGEQPSRVEQYLATPEPLLFNYDVQEIGQKLLKHMIKAQNQPPTAPPSTPATVFPPYGPQSGISAILFAWAHYVTYGDIAILKENYGSFREFLDEATSHAQSNILIDSLGDWGANDTTTPKDLVGTAKYAQGAHTMFKIAHVLDHIVDSWKYEALHEDILEAFNKKFRNATNPYMISYGSGSQASDALALDIGAVNASDQQAVETHSNTASIGPNGYFWSVGAAGLPALFRYRSINYTSMYFLNELMLKTDYPTSYGYTLAHPNDTEHIISDYGDTWIYSLAGMRQAEDSVAWKKILFEPVCVENLTYASTQFKSVRGLAAATWEQKNITFEYNVTVPATASGEITIQSPLNNITINGQLYQNQTLTGVKSVGQIGTKTRINVGPGNFSISAKNKEMYFCGQK
;
A
#
# COMPACT_ATOMS: atom_id res chain seq x y z
N MET A 1 -22.80 56.25 23.90
CA MET A 1 -22.63 55.32 25.03
C MET A 1 -23.68 54.23 24.90
N ARG A 2 -23.29 53.05 24.40
CA ARG A 2 -24.19 51.91 24.22
C ARG A 2 -23.98 50.91 25.36
N PHE A 3 -25.10 50.51 25.97
CA PHE A 3 -25.22 49.59 27.08
C PHE A 3 -24.79 48.17 26.71
N LYS A 4 -24.15 47.50 27.66
CA LYS A 4 -23.96 46.04 27.69
C LYS A 4 -25.30 45.37 27.97
N THR A 5 -25.63 44.35 27.19
CA THR A 5 -26.47 43.21 27.59
C THR A 5 -25.76 41.92 27.13
N PRO A 6 -25.76 40.85 27.95
CA PRO A 6 -25.13 39.59 27.61
C PRO A 6 -26.06 38.76 26.73
N LEU A 7 -25.53 38.19 25.65
CA LEU A 7 -26.24 37.22 24.83
C LEU A 7 -26.27 35.86 25.54
N ALA A 8 -27.48 35.34 25.64
CA ALA A 8 -27.87 34.12 26.30
C ALA A 8 -27.35 32.87 25.60
N SER A 9 -27.16 31.84 26.42
CA SER A 9 -26.95 30.44 26.08
C SER A 9 -27.88 29.93 24.99
N ALA A 10 -27.33 29.23 24.01
CA ALA A 10 -28.06 28.29 23.16
C ALA A 10 -27.26 26.99 23.06
N ALA A 11 -27.67 26.04 23.89
CA ALA A 11 -27.61 24.58 23.75
C ALA A 11 -26.40 23.97 23.00
N PHE A 12 -25.40 23.55 23.78
CA PHE A 12 -24.66 22.32 23.51
C PHE A 12 -25.67 21.17 23.48
N LEU A 13 -26.04 20.71 22.28
CA LEU A 13 -26.75 19.44 22.13
C LEU A 13 -25.72 18.31 22.20
N PHE A 14 -25.79 17.63 23.34
CA PHE A 14 -25.21 16.34 23.68
C PHE A 14 -24.71 15.48 22.51
N LEU A 15 -23.39 15.29 22.48
CA LEU A 15 -22.77 14.06 21.99
C LEU A 15 -23.29 12.87 22.80
N PRO A 16 -23.70 11.74 22.17
CA PRO A 16 -23.59 10.46 22.84
C PRO A 16 -22.15 9.96 22.69
N GLN A 17 -21.36 10.13 23.75
CA GLN A 17 -20.33 9.15 24.10
C GLN A 17 -21.03 7.79 24.28
N ALA A 18 -20.69 6.81 23.46
CA ALA A 18 -20.62 5.37 23.78
C ALA A 18 -20.75 4.53 22.50
N TRP A 19 -19.66 4.44 21.74
CA TRP A 19 -19.40 3.25 20.92
C TRP A 19 -18.06 2.69 21.39
N ALA A 20 -18.04 2.29 22.67
CA ALA A 20 -17.01 1.42 23.19
C ALA A 20 -17.14 0.07 22.46
N THR A 21 -16.14 -0.24 21.65
CA THR A 21 -15.50 -1.56 21.55
C THR A 21 -16.33 -2.76 22.06
N GLU A 22 -17.33 -3.18 21.30
CA GLU A 22 -17.72 -4.59 21.24
C GLU A 22 -17.59 -5.03 19.79
N GLY A 23 -16.86 -6.12 19.57
CA GLY A 23 -16.40 -6.55 18.27
C GLY A 23 -17.53 -6.63 17.24
N PHE A 24 -17.40 -5.84 16.17
CA PHE A 24 -18.16 -6.05 14.95
C PHE A 24 -17.75 -7.40 14.35
N SER A 25 -18.50 -8.45 14.70
CA SER A 25 -18.37 -9.80 14.14
C SER A 25 -19.34 -10.05 12.97
N GLY A 26 -20.05 -9.00 12.51
CA GLY A 26 -21.03 -9.07 11.44
C GLY A 26 -20.72 -8.15 10.26
N PRO A 27 -21.17 -8.50 9.04
CA PRO A 27 -21.08 -7.63 7.88
C PRO A 27 -21.79 -6.28 8.12
N LEU A 28 -21.09 -5.17 7.87
CA LEU A 28 -21.71 -3.84 7.91
C LEU A 28 -22.61 -3.64 6.70
N ARG A 29 -23.80 -3.06 6.93
CA ARG A 29 -24.77 -2.76 5.88
C ARG A 29 -24.91 -1.25 5.71
N TYR A 30 -24.69 -0.74 4.50
CA TYR A 30 -25.00 0.64 4.13
C TYR A 30 -25.67 0.66 2.75
N ASP A 31 -26.88 1.23 2.64
CA ASP A 31 -27.64 1.30 1.38
C ASP A 31 -27.76 -0.07 0.65
N GLY A 32 -27.96 -1.14 1.42
CA GLY A 32 -28.01 -2.52 0.91
C GLY A 32 -26.66 -3.16 0.58
N LEU A 33 -25.56 -2.40 0.57
CA LEU A 33 -24.20 -2.91 0.37
C LEU A 33 -23.67 -3.53 1.66
N ILE A 34 -22.93 -4.63 1.51
CA ILE A 34 -22.32 -5.34 2.62
C ILE A 34 -20.80 -5.21 2.54
N LEU A 35 -20.18 -4.51 3.48
CA LEU A 35 -18.72 -4.51 3.62
C LEU A 35 -18.28 -5.80 4.32
N ARG A 36 -17.65 -6.71 3.58
CA ARG A 36 -17.22 -8.03 4.08
C ARG A 36 -15.72 -8.02 4.31
N LYS A 37 -15.27 -8.53 5.44
CA LYS A 37 -13.84 -8.76 5.68
C LYS A 37 -13.31 -9.83 4.73
N THR A 38 -12.23 -9.53 4.02
CA THR A 38 -11.56 -10.43 3.05
C THR A 38 -10.16 -10.82 3.50
N GLY A 39 -9.48 -9.92 4.20
CA GLY A 39 -8.12 -10.11 4.70
C GLY A 39 -8.11 -10.49 6.18
N GLN A 40 -7.22 -11.42 6.54
CA GLN A 40 -6.90 -11.74 7.94
C GLN A 40 -5.40 -12.00 8.03
N THR A 41 -4.76 -11.46 9.06
CA THR A 41 -3.34 -11.72 9.33
C THR A 41 -3.10 -11.91 10.82
N GLU A 42 -2.10 -12.72 11.15
CA GLU A 42 -1.68 -13.01 12.51
C GLU A 42 -0.20 -13.35 12.54
N THR A 43 0.50 -12.90 13.58
CA THR A 43 1.91 -13.20 13.82
C THR A 43 2.14 -13.61 15.28
N ASN A 44 3.30 -14.16 15.61
CA ASN A 44 3.69 -14.34 17.02
C ASN A 44 4.14 -13.05 17.70
N GLN A 45 4.14 -11.90 17.01
CA GLN A 45 4.53 -10.61 17.57
C GLN A 45 3.28 -9.80 18.00
N PRO A 46 3.00 -9.65 19.32
CA PRO A 46 1.77 -9.01 19.78
C PRO A 46 1.59 -7.59 19.26
N LEU A 47 2.67 -6.79 19.20
CA LEU A 47 2.62 -5.42 18.71
C LEU A 47 2.12 -5.35 17.26
N PHE A 48 2.58 -6.24 16.37
CA PHE A 48 2.09 -6.27 14.99
C PHE A 48 0.60 -6.59 14.93
N ASN A 49 0.15 -7.52 15.76
CA ASN A 49 -1.27 -7.86 15.83
C ASN A 49 -2.12 -6.70 16.39
N ASP A 50 -1.61 -5.92 17.35
CA ASP A 50 -2.25 -4.70 17.84
C ASP A 50 -2.33 -3.61 16.77
N ILE A 51 -1.24 -3.40 16.02
CA ILE A 51 -1.19 -2.45 14.90
C ILE A 51 -2.22 -2.84 13.84
N HIS A 52 -2.22 -4.10 13.40
CA HIS A 52 -3.21 -4.62 12.44
C HIS A 52 -4.64 -4.37 12.91
N ARG A 53 -4.96 -4.69 14.18
CA ARG A 53 -6.30 -4.46 14.75
C ARG A 53 -6.69 -2.99 14.74
N SER A 54 -5.77 -2.10 15.11
CA SER A 54 -6.02 -0.66 15.12
C SER A 54 -6.28 -0.11 13.71
N ILE A 55 -5.45 -0.51 12.74
CA ILE A 55 -5.61 -0.12 11.34
C ILE A 55 -6.90 -0.69 10.75
N ASP A 56 -7.23 -1.96 11.01
CA ASP A 56 -8.48 -2.58 10.56
C ASP A 56 -9.71 -1.79 11.03
N GLN A 57 -9.71 -1.38 12.31
CA GLN A 57 -10.78 -0.53 12.85
C GLN A 57 -10.77 0.88 12.24
N SER A 58 -9.59 1.45 11.97
CA SER A 58 -9.45 2.75 11.28
C SER A 58 -10.08 2.70 9.89
N ILE A 59 -9.72 1.69 9.09
CA ILE A 59 -10.29 1.44 7.75
C ILE A 59 -11.80 1.32 7.81
N LEU A 60 -12.30 0.57 8.79
CA LEU A 60 -13.72 0.39 8.97
C LEU A 60 -14.45 1.70 9.28
N ARG A 61 -13.99 2.44 10.29
CA ARG A 61 -14.58 3.73 10.69
C ARG A 61 -14.60 4.71 9.53
N GLN A 62 -13.50 4.81 8.79
CA GLN A 62 -13.37 5.75 7.69
C GLN A 62 -14.21 5.37 6.48
N THR A 63 -14.28 4.07 6.15
CA THR A 63 -15.17 3.58 5.09
C THR A 63 -16.63 3.84 5.44
N ILE A 64 -17.04 3.66 6.70
CA ILE A 64 -18.40 4.00 7.16
C ILE A 64 -18.63 5.51 7.04
N SER A 65 -17.75 6.34 7.59
CA SER A 65 -17.86 7.81 7.54
C SER A 65 -17.99 8.34 6.11
N PHE A 66 -17.37 7.68 5.14
CA PHE A 66 -17.56 8.00 3.74
C PHE A 66 -18.95 7.62 3.25
N LEU A 67 -19.32 6.36 3.46
CA LEU A 67 -20.58 5.83 2.98
C LEU A 67 -21.73 6.66 3.55
N THR A 68 -21.67 7.04 4.83
CA THR A 68 -22.66 7.88 5.51
C THR A 68 -22.56 9.38 5.17
N GLY A 69 -21.48 9.83 4.53
CA GLY A 69 -21.24 11.23 4.16
C GLY A 69 -20.79 12.14 5.31
N GLU A 70 -20.32 11.57 6.42
CA GLU A 70 -19.96 12.31 7.65
C GLU A 70 -18.55 12.93 7.61
N GLN A 71 -17.56 12.31 6.95
CA GLN A 71 -16.20 12.87 6.79
C GLN A 71 -15.54 12.55 5.44
N PRO A 72 -15.93 13.26 4.35
CA PRO A 72 -15.56 12.90 2.98
C PRO A 72 -14.08 13.14 2.61
N SER A 73 -13.41 14.11 3.26
CA SER A 73 -12.01 14.48 2.95
C SER A 73 -10.99 13.37 3.22
N ARG A 74 -11.32 12.41 4.09
CA ARG A 74 -10.41 11.30 4.43
C ARG A 74 -10.36 10.22 3.34
N VAL A 75 -11.30 10.21 2.40
CA VAL A 75 -11.39 9.16 1.35
C VAL A 75 -10.42 9.33 0.21
N GLU A 76 -10.01 10.56 -0.10
CA GLU A 76 -8.98 10.80 -1.10
C GLU A 76 -7.73 9.96 -0.81
N GLN A 77 -7.38 9.79 0.46
CA GLN A 77 -6.21 9.02 0.84
C GLN A 77 -6.35 7.53 0.55
N TYR A 78 -7.51 6.90 0.77
CA TYR A 78 -7.71 5.51 0.29
C TYR A 78 -7.74 5.40 -1.22
N LEU A 79 -8.00 6.47 -1.96
CA LEU A 79 -7.90 6.44 -3.41
C LEU A 79 -6.45 6.58 -3.86
N ALA A 80 -5.67 7.38 -3.14
CA ALA A 80 -4.24 7.51 -3.34
C ALA A 80 -3.46 6.24 -2.97
N THR A 81 -3.91 5.53 -1.92
CA THR A 81 -3.25 4.36 -1.32
C THR A 81 -4.30 3.31 -0.90
N PRO A 82 -4.92 2.60 -1.87
CA PRO A 82 -6.04 1.71 -1.62
C PRO A 82 -5.68 0.35 -1.03
N GLU A 83 -4.40 0.01 -0.97
CA GLU A 83 -3.91 -1.34 -0.67
C GLU A 83 -4.45 -1.90 0.67
N PRO A 84 -4.40 -1.16 1.80
CA PRO A 84 -4.97 -1.65 3.06
C PRO A 84 -6.49 -1.89 2.97
N LEU A 85 -7.23 -1.02 2.28
CA LEU A 85 -8.67 -1.16 2.09
C LEU A 85 -9.01 -2.39 1.23
N LEU A 86 -8.35 -2.54 0.08
CA LEU A 86 -8.55 -3.64 -0.87
C LEU A 86 -8.17 -5.00 -0.30
N PHE A 87 -7.19 -5.05 0.60
CA PHE A 87 -6.82 -6.28 1.30
C PHE A 87 -7.86 -6.64 2.37
N ASN A 88 -8.20 -5.70 3.25
CA ASN A 88 -9.02 -6.01 4.42
C ASN A 88 -10.49 -6.19 4.10
N TYR A 89 -11.04 -5.48 3.10
CA TYR A 89 -12.47 -5.48 2.83
C TYR A 89 -12.81 -5.70 1.35
N ASP A 90 -13.93 -6.38 1.12
CA ASP A 90 -14.56 -6.51 -0.18
C ASP A 90 -15.18 -5.18 -0.60
N VAL A 91 -14.45 -4.44 -1.43
CA VAL A 91 -14.87 -3.18 -2.03
C VAL A 91 -15.10 -3.31 -3.53
N GLN A 92 -15.42 -4.51 -4.03
CA GLN A 92 -15.66 -4.69 -5.46
C GLN A 92 -16.80 -3.79 -5.96
N GLU A 93 -18.01 -3.92 -5.40
CA GLU A 93 -19.16 -3.07 -5.77
C GLU A 93 -19.05 -1.65 -5.22
N ILE A 94 -18.55 -1.50 -3.98
CA ILE A 94 -18.44 -0.19 -3.32
C ILE A 94 -17.40 0.69 -4.03
N GLY A 95 -16.33 0.11 -4.56
CA GLY A 95 -15.27 0.80 -5.28
C GLY A 95 -15.76 1.57 -6.51
N GLN A 96 -16.67 0.98 -7.29
CA GLN A 96 -17.26 1.70 -8.42
C GLN A 96 -18.07 2.92 -7.97
N LYS A 97 -18.81 2.81 -6.85
CA LYS A 97 -19.58 3.93 -6.28
C LYS A 97 -18.66 5.01 -5.71
N LEU A 98 -17.61 4.61 -4.98
CA LEU A 98 -16.55 5.49 -4.47
C LEU A 98 -15.97 6.35 -5.60
N LEU A 99 -15.56 5.71 -6.69
CA LEU A 99 -14.97 6.38 -7.85
C LEU A 99 -15.96 7.32 -8.54
N LYS A 100 -17.22 6.90 -8.74
CA LYS A 100 -18.25 7.74 -9.36
C LYS A 100 -18.59 8.97 -8.51
N HIS A 101 -18.62 8.84 -7.18
CA HIS A 101 -18.82 9.98 -6.28
C HIS A 101 -17.68 10.99 -6.38
N MET A 102 -16.44 10.53 -6.42
CA MET A 102 -15.26 11.37 -6.63
C MET A 102 -15.29 12.15 -7.94
N ILE A 103 -15.50 11.45 -9.07
CA ILE A 103 -15.55 12.08 -10.40
C ILE A 103 -16.66 13.13 -10.44
N LYS A 104 -17.83 12.82 -9.86
CA LYS A 104 -18.94 13.77 -9.79
C LYS A 104 -18.58 15.00 -8.95
N ALA A 105 -17.90 14.82 -7.82
CA ALA A 105 -17.53 15.89 -6.92
C ALA A 105 -16.54 16.87 -7.58
N GLN A 106 -15.59 16.37 -8.37
CA GLN A 106 -14.64 17.20 -9.13
C GLN A 106 -15.30 18.03 -10.24
N ASN A 107 -16.38 17.52 -10.83
CA ASN A 107 -17.12 18.22 -11.89
C ASN A 107 -18.13 19.27 -11.37
N GLN A 108 -18.20 19.52 -10.06
CA GLN A 108 -19.10 20.54 -9.52
C GLN A 108 -18.42 21.92 -9.43
N PRO A 109 -19.12 23.01 -9.78
CA PRO A 109 -18.58 24.34 -9.57
C PRO A 109 -18.36 24.58 -8.07
N PRO A 110 -17.31 25.32 -7.68
CA PRO A 110 -16.93 25.55 -6.28
C PRO A 110 -17.98 26.30 -5.43
N THR A 111 -19.11 26.67 -6.01
CA THR A 111 -20.20 27.46 -5.41
C THR A 111 -21.43 26.64 -5.00
N ALA A 112 -21.43 25.31 -5.19
CA ALA A 112 -22.56 24.48 -4.80
C ALA A 112 -22.70 24.37 -3.25
N PRO A 113 -23.93 24.48 -2.69
CA PRO A 113 -24.14 24.57 -1.25
C PRO A 113 -23.74 23.27 -0.53
N PRO A 114 -23.11 23.35 0.68
CA PRO A 114 -22.47 22.21 1.37
C PRO A 114 -23.42 21.07 1.82
N SER A 115 -24.71 21.15 1.51
CA SER A 115 -25.74 20.20 1.94
C SER A 115 -25.94 18.99 1.01
N THR A 116 -25.18 18.86 -0.08
CA THR A 116 -25.18 17.62 -0.89
C THR A 116 -23.98 16.74 -0.55
N PRO A 117 -24.10 15.40 -0.57
CA PRO A 117 -22.96 14.49 -0.37
C PRO A 117 -21.79 14.72 -1.35
N ALA A 118 -22.07 15.34 -2.50
CA ALA A 118 -21.08 15.68 -3.53
C ALA A 118 -20.34 17.03 -3.28
N THR A 119 -20.89 17.92 -2.44
CA THR A 119 -20.36 19.30 -2.23
C THR A 119 -19.32 19.43 -1.12
N VAL A 120 -18.95 18.35 -0.45
CA VAL A 120 -17.96 18.38 0.64
C VAL A 120 -16.52 18.24 0.12
N PHE A 121 -16.34 18.05 -1.19
CA PHE A 121 -15.02 18.07 -1.82
C PHE A 121 -14.78 19.45 -2.43
N PRO A 122 -13.99 20.34 -1.82
CA PRO A 122 -13.27 21.31 -2.65
C PRO A 122 -12.44 20.51 -3.67
N PRO A 123 -12.28 20.98 -4.92
CA PRO A 123 -11.30 20.39 -5.81
C PRO A 123 -9.93 20.56 -5.14
N TYR A 124 -9.38 19.48 -4.58
CA TYR A 124 -8.08 19.46 -3.89
C TYR A 124 -6.90 19.56 -4.89
N GLY A 125 -7.14 20.20 -6.04
CA GLY A 125 -6.20 20.36 -7.12
C GLY A 125 -6.00 19.10 -7.95
N PRO A 126 -5.03 19.12 -8.89
CA PRO A 126 -4.80 18.05 -9.86
C PRO A 126 -4.44 16.68 -9.25
N GLN A 127 -4.04 16.62 -7.98
CA GLN A 127 -3.61 15.37 -7.32
C GLN A 127 -4.76 14.41 -7.02
N SER A 128 -5.95 14.93 -6.73
CA SER A 128 -7.10 14.09 -6.37
C SER A 128 -7.64 13.35 -7.59
N GLY A 129 -7.58 13.98 -8.76
CA GLY A 129 -7.90 13.33 -10.04
C GLY A 129 -6.96 12.15 -10.30
N ILE A 130 -5.66 12.33 -10.03
CA ILE A 130 -4.69 11.22 -10.11
C ILE A 130 -5.00 10.10 -9.13
N SER A 131 -5.42 10.41 -7.89
CA SER A 131 -5.84 9.39 -6.92
C SER A 131 -7.01 8.54 -7.43
N ALA A 132 -7.94 9.11 -8.21
CA ALA A 132 -8.99 8.34 -8.88
C ALA A 132 -8.44 7.32 -9.90
N ILE A 133 -7.42 7.72 -10.68
CA ILE A 133 -6.74 6.86 -11.66
C ILE A 133 -6.03 5.69 -10.94
N LEU A 134 -5.30 5.99 -9.86
CA LEU A 134 -4.58 4.97 -9.07
C LEU A 134 -5.53 3.97 -8.44
N PHE A 135 -6.63 4.44 -7.84
CA PHE A 135 -7.65 3.59 -7.26
C PHE A 135 -8.26 2.64 -8.31
N ALA A 136 -8.66 3.17 -9.46
CA ALA A 136 -9.29 2.39 -10.52
C ALA A 136 -8.36 1.28 -11.03
N TRP A 137 -7.07 1.58 -11.18
CA TRP A 137 -6.06 0.58 -11.54
C TRP A 137 -5.89 -0.49 -10.46
N ALA A 138 -5.73 -0.10 -9.20
CA ALA A 138 -5.59 -1.05 -8.10
C ALA A 138 -6.82 -1.95 -7.97
N HIS A 139 -8.02 -1.38 -8.09
CA HIS A 139 -9.29 -2.12 -8.08
C HIS A 139 -9.36 -3.13 -9.24
N TYR A 140 -9.02 -2.72 -10.47
CA TYR A 140 -8.91 -3.62 -11.61
C TYR A 140 -7.90 -4.76 -11.35
N VAL A 141 -6.72 -4.45 -10.82
CA VAL A 141 -5.69 -5.47 -10.51
C VAL A 141 -6.20 -6.46 -9.46
N THR A 142 -6.92 -6.01 -8.43
CA THR A 142 -7.44 -6.85 -7.35
C THR A 142 -8.62 -7.72 -7.79
N TYR A 143 -9.58 -7.18 -8.54
CA TYR A 143 -10.85 -7.84 -8.85
C TYR A 143 -10.97 -8.33 -10.29
N GLY A 144 -10.15 -7.82 -11.21
CA GLY A 144 -10.30 -8.04 -12.66
C GLY A 144 -11.49 -7.29 -13.28
N ASP A 145 -12.03 -6.29 -12.58
CA ASP A 145 -13.15 -5.48 -13.04
C ASP A 145 -12.69 -4.48 -14.11
N ILE A 146 -12.73 -4.90 -15.37
CA ILE A 146 -12.34 -4.06 -16.50
C ILE A 146 -13.31 -2.89 -16.73
N ALA A 147 -14.55 -2.97 -16.23
CA ALA A 147 -15.57 -1.94 -16.45
C ALA A 147 -15.21 -0.65 -15.72
N ILE A 148 -14.60 -0.72 -14.53
CA ILE A 148 -14.14 0.46 -13.79
C ILE A 148 -13.14 1.30 -14.60
N LEU A 149 -12.33 0.67 -15.46
CA LEU A 149 -11.41 1.35 -16.35
C LEU A 149 -12.13 1.90 -17.58
N LYS A 150 -12.94 1.08 -18.25
CA LYS A 150 -13.64 1.45 -19.50
C LYS A 150 -14.61 2.61 -19.31
N GLU A 151 -15.44 2.55 -18.27
CA GLU A 151 -16.49 3.54 -18.03
C GLU A 151 -15.92 4.92 -17.67
N ASN A 152 -14.72 4.97 -17.08
CA ASN A 152 -14.15 6.19 -16.51
C ASN A 152 -12.91 6.70 -17.27
N TYR A 153 -12.48 6.01 -18.35
CA TYR A 153 -11.28 6.38 -19.12
C TYR A 153 -11.28 7.84 -19.58
N GLY A 154 -12.44 8.35 -20.03
CA GLY A 154 -12.59 9.76 -20.43
C GLY A 154 -12.21 10.73 -19.31
N SER A 155 -12.76 10.55 -18.12
CA SER A 155 -12.45 11.37 -16.95
C SER A 155 -11.00 11.22 -16.50
N PHE A 156 -10.41 10.02 -16.60
CA PHE A 156 -9.00 9.83 -16.27
C PHE A 156 -8.06 10.64 -17.17
N ARG A 157 -8.40 10.76 -18.46
CA ARG A 157 -7.66 11.63 -19.37
C ARG A 157 -7.79 13.09 -18.98
N GLU A 158 -9.00 13.54 -18.65
CA GLU A 158 -9.26 14.93 -18.21
C GLU A 158 -8.47 15.26 -16.93
N PHE A 159 -8.43 14.35 -15.96
CA PHE A 159 -7.65 14.54 -14.73
C PHE A 159 -6.14 14.62 -14.98
N LEU A 160 -5.62 13.79 -15.88
CA LEU A 160 -4.20 13.84 -16.21
C LEU A 160 -3.87 15.10 -17.02
N ASP A 161 -4.73 15.50 -17.95
CA ASP A 161 -4.58 16.74 -18.74
C ASP A 161 -4.66 17.99 -17.83
N GLU A 162 -5.53 17.99 -16.81
CA GLU A 162 -5.58 19.03 -15.77
C GLU A 162 -4.24 19.11 -15.02
N ALA A 163 -3.72 17.97 -14.54
CA ALA A 163 -2.41 17.91 -13.90
C ALA A 163 -1.28 18.42 -14.82
N THR A 164 -1.30 18.05 -16.09
CA THR A 164 -0.36 18.55 -17.10
C THR A 164 -0.46 20.08 -17.25
N SER A 165 -1.66 20.65 -17.23
CA SER A 165 -1.85 22.10 -17.37
C SER A 165 -1.36 22.91 -16.16
N HIS A 166 -1.25 22.28 -14.98
CA HIS A 166 -0.67 22.86 -13.77
C HIS A 166 0.85 22.61 -13.68
N ALA A 167 1.44 21.84 -14.59
CA ALA A 167 2.87 21.56 -14.61
C ALA A 167 3.66 22.62 -15.41
N GLN A 168 4.86 22.95 -14.93
CA GLN A 168 5.80 23.81 -15.64
C GLN A 168 7.05 23.01 -15.97
N SER A 169 7.36 22.84 -17.26
CA SER A 169 8.44 21.94 -17.71
C SER A 169 8.34 20.54 -17.08
N ASN A 170 7.14 19.96 -17.08
CA ASN A 170 6.80 18.67 -16.47
C ASN A 170 6.96 18.57 -14.93
N ILE A 171 7.14 19.69 -14.24
CA ILE A 171 7.13 19.74 -12.77
C ILE A 171 5.78 20.26 -12.29
N LEU A 172 5.06 19.45 -11.50
CA LEU A 172 3.78 19.85 -10.93
C LEU A 172 4.01 20.75 -9.70
N ILE A 173 3.79 22.05 -9.87
CA ILE A 173 4.07 23.06 -8.83
C ILE A 173 2.94 23.22 -7.81
N ASP A 174 1.71 22.84 -8.18
CA ASP A 174 0.52 22.97 -7.35
C ASP A 174 0.31 21.70 -6.53
N SER A 175 0.72 21.74 -5.26
CA SER A 175 0.74 20.55 -4.41
C SER A 175 0.55 20.82 -2.93
N LEU A 176 -0.16 19.91 -2.25
CA LEU A 176 -0.32 19.91 -0.80
C LEU A 176 0.95 19.49 -0.05
N GLY A 177 1.88 18.79 -0.72
CA GLY A 177 3.09 18.24 -0.11
C GLY A 177 2.84 16.97 0.71
N ASP A 178 3.85 16.58 1.49
CA ASP A 178 3.78 15.37 2.32
C ASP A 178 3.04 15.65 3.63
N TRP A 179 1.71 15.72 3.54
CA TRP A 179 0.86 16.13 4.65
C TRP A 179 1.00 15.21 5.87
N GLY A 180 1.06 15.79 7.07
CA GLY A 180 1.23 15.06 8.33
C GLY A 180 2.64 14.49 8.57
N ALA A 181 3.63 14.86 7.75
CA ALA A 181 5.02 14.54 7.99
C ALA A 181 5.58 15.31 9.20
N ASN A 182 6.45 14.66 9.98
CA ASN A 182 7.25 15.35 11.00
C ASN A 182 8.36 16.20 10.35
N ASP A 183 8.92 15.72 9.24
CA ASP A 183 9.88 16.46 8.44
C ASP A 183 9.15 17.30 7.39
N THR A 184 9.05 18.60 7.67
CA THR A 184 8.35 19.57 6.83
C THR A 184 9.23 20.13 5.70
N THR A 185 10.45 19.63 5.52
CA THR A 185 11.40 20.13 4.51
C THR A 185 11.14 19.58 3.10
N THR A 186 10.37 18.49 2.98
CA THR A 186 10.08 17.85 1.68
C THR A 186 9.43 18.84 0.72
N PRO A 187 10.04 19.12 -0.46
CA PRO A 187 9.49 20.08 -1.41
C PRO A 187 8.11 19.65 -1.91
N LYS A 188 7.13 20.57 -1.88
CA LYS A 188 5.75 20.28 -2.28
C LYS A 188 5.66 19.86 -3.75
N ASP A 189 6.43 20.54 -4.60
CA ASP A 189 6.52 20.27 -6.04
C ASP A 189 7.21 18.93 -6.35
N LEU A 190 8.12 18.45 -5.49
CA LEU A 190 8.64 17.08 -5.56
C LEU A 190 7.50 16.07 -5.35
N VAL A 191 6.71 16.26 -4.29
CA VAL A 191 5.57 15.38 -3.98
C VAL A 191 4.52 15.39 -5.11
N GLY A 192 4.18 16.59 -5.60
CA GLY A 192 3.24 16.74 -6.71
C GLY A 192 3.73 16.07 -7.98
N THR A 193 5.01 16.26 -8.32
CA THR A 193 5.60 15.68 -9.54
C THR A 193 5.71 14.15 -9.42
N ALA A 194 6.01 13.60 -8.24
CA ALA A 194 5.99 12.17 -8.02
C ALA A 194 4.58 11.58 -8.25
N LYS A 195 3.53 12.24 -7.73
CA LYS A 195 2.14 11.85 -7.97
C LYS A 195 1.79 11.94 -9.46
N TYR A 196 2.23 13.00 -10.15
CA TYR A 196 2.04 13.17 -11.59
C TYR A 196 2.68 12.04 -12.41
N ALA A 197 3.92 11.65 -12.06
CA ALA A 197 4.60 10.51 -12.67
C ALA A 197 3.81 9.21 -12.46
N GLN A 198 3.29 8.95 -11.26
CA GLN A 198 2.44 7.79 -10.96
C GLN A 198 1.15 7.79 -11.80
N GLY A 199 0.54 8.96 -11.99
CA GLY A 199 -0.65 9.14 -12.83
C GLY A 199 -0.39 8.81 -14.30
N ALA A 200 0.69 9.36 -14.89
CA ALA A 200 1.09 9.09 -16.27
C ALA A 200 1.41 7.59 -16.48
N HIS A 201 2.21 6.98 -15.61
CA HIS A 201 2.53 5.56 -15.69
C HIS A 201 1.26 4.67 -15.56
N THR A 202 0.32 5.07 -14.69
CA THR A 202 -0.93 4.33 -14.53
C THR A 202 -1.84 4.47 -15.75
N MET A 203 -1.88 5.63 -16.39
CA MET A 203 -2.59 5.81 -17.66
C MET A 203 -1.97 5.03 -18.81
N PHE A 204 -0.63 4.90 -18.86
CA PHE A 204 0.04 3.98 -19.78
C PHE A 204 -0.50 2.54 -19.65
N LYS A 205 -0.54 2.02 -18.41
CA LYS A 205 -1.03 0.67 -18.12
C LYS A 205 -2.51 0.49 -18.45
N ILE A 206 -3.35 1.47 -18.08
CA ILE A 206 -4.78 1.46 -18.38
C ILE A 206 -5.01 1.48 -19.90
N ALA A 207 -4.37 2.39 -20.63
CA ALA A 207 -4.50 2.48 -22.07
C ALA A 207 -4.04 1.20 -22.77
N HIS A 208 -2.96 0.57 -22.30
CA HIS A 208 -2.50 -0.72 -22.80
C HIS A 208 -3.56 -1.83 -22.62
N VAL A 209 -4.11 -1.96 -21.39
CA VAL A 209 -5.12 -2.96 -21.06
C VAL A 209 -6.45 -2.74 -21.80
N LEU A 210 -6.74 -1.50 -22.22
CA LEU A 210 -7.92 -1.14 -23.00
C LEU A 210 -7.68 -1.14 -24.52
N ASP A 211 -6.52 -1.60 -24.99
CA ASP A 211 -6.12 -1.61 -26.41
C ASP A 211 -6.05 -0.20 -27.06
N HIS A 212 -5.89 0.85 -26.26
CA HIS A 212 -5.67 2.22 -26.72
C HIS A 212 -4.18 2.47 -26.97
N ILE A 213 -3.60 1.77 -27.95
CA ILE A 213 -2.13 1.69 -28.15
C ILE A 213 -1.47 3.06 -28.34
N VAL A 214 -2.09 3.97 -29.11
CA VAL A 214 -1.53 5.33 -29.34
C VAL A 214 -1.47 6.13 -28.04
N ASP A 215 -2.53 6.07 -27.23
CA ASP A 215 -2.57 6.73 -25.93
C ASP A 215 -1.56 6.09 -24.97
N SER A 216 -1.40 4.76 -25.01
CA SER A 216 -0.42 4.05 -24.19
C SER A 216 1.00 4.57 -24.43
N TRP A 217 1.44 4.68 -25.69
CA TRP A 217 2.75 5.27 -26.03
C TRP A 217 2.86 6.75 -25.65
N LYS A 218 1.78 7.53 -25.80
CA LYS A 218 1.74 8.93 -25.34
C LYS A 218 2.02 9.03 -23.84
N TYR A 219 1.38 8.20 -23.03
CA TYR A 219 1.50 8.24 -21.58
C TYR A 219 2.81 7.65 -21.06
N GLU A 220 3.38 6.67 -21.76
CA GLU A 220 4.73 6.16 -21.52
C GLU A 220 5.78 7.27 -21.75
N ALA A 221 5.73 7.93 -22.91
CA ALA A 221 6.62 9.05 -23.22
C ALA A 221 6.48 10.20 -22.20
N LEU A 222 5.24 10.53 -21.81
CA LEU A 222 5.00 11.54 -20.77
C LEU A 222 5.62 11.14 -19.42
N HIS A 223 5.51 9.86 -19.02
CA HIS A 223 6.11 9.38 -17.78
C HIS A 223 7.63 9.57 -17.80
N GLU A 224 8.29 9.15 -18.88
CA GLU A 224 9.75 9.32 -19.04
C GLU A 224 10.16 10.80 -19.03
N ASP A 225 9.43 11.67 -19.73
CA ASP A 225 9.67 13.12 -19.74
C ASP A 225 9.54 13.74 -18.33
N ILE A 226 8.63 13.22 -17.51
CA ILE A 226 8.47 13.63 -16.11
C ILE A 226 9.66 13.14 -15.27
N LEU A 227 10.10 11.89 -15.44
CA LEU A 227 11.25 11.35 -14.71
C LEU A 227 12.56 12.10 -15.06
N GLU A 228 12.76 12.47 -16.32
CA GLU A 228 13.90 13.29 -16.73
C GLU A 228 13.84 14.68 -16.06
N ALA A 229 12.68 15.35 -16.11
CA ALA A 229 12.49 16.65 -15.47
C ALA A 229 12.68 16.57 -13.95
N PHE A 230 12.17 15.51 -13.32
CA PHE A 230 12.31 15.23 -11.90
C PHE A 230 13.78 15.09 -11.49
N ASN A 231 14.54 14.25 -12.22
CA ASN A 231 15.98 14.09 -12.02
C ASN A 231 16.73 15.41 -12.17
N LYS A 232 16.46 16.13 -13.26
CA LYS A 232 17.12 17.41 -13.56
C LYS A 232 16.90 18.44 -12.45
N LYS A 233 15.72 18.46 -11.84
CA LYS A 233 15.37 19.45 -10.80
C LYS A 233 15.80 19.02 -9.40
N PHE A 234 15.59 17.76 -9.03
CA PHE A 234 15.63 17.33 -7.63
C PHE A 234 16.86 16.48 -7.28
N ARG A 235 17.58 15.91 -8.24
CA ARG A 235 18.73 15.05 -7.95
C ARG A 235 19.91 15.86 -7.40
N ASN A 236 20.36 15.51 -6.20
CA ASN A 236 21.54 16.06 -5.55
C ASN A 236 22.67 15.03 -5.53
N ALA A 237 23.75 15.30 -6.25
CA ALA A 237 24.92 14.41 -6.33
C ALA A 237 26.23 15.10 -5.95
N THR A 238 26.17 16.07 -5.04
CA THR A 238 27.36 16.75 -4.51
C THR A 238 28.35 15.77 -3.87
N ASN A 239 27.84 14.69 -3.27
CA ASN A 239 28.63 13.55 -2.81
C ASN A 239 28.21 12.30 -3.59
N PRO A 240 29.10 11.67 -4.38
CA PRO A 240 28.76 10.51 -5.20
C PRO A 240 28.40 9.25 -4.39
N TYR A 241 28.73 9.20 -3.09
CA TYR A 241 28.38 8.10 -2.19
C TYR A 241 27.11 8.37 -1.36
N MET A 242 26.58 9.59 -1.43
CA MET A 242 25.41 10.05 -0.67
C MET A 242 24.53 10.90 -1.59
N ILE A 243 24.03 10.27 -2.64
CA ILE A 243 23.10 10.89 -3.58
C ILE A 243 21.73 10.96 -2.92
N SER A 244 21.05 12.09 -3.04
CA SER A 244 19.71 12.30 -2.49
C SER A 244 18.84 13.11 -3.42
N TYR A 245 17.55 13.23 -3.12
CA TYR A 245 16.61 14.03 -3.89
C TYR A 245 15.99 15.16 -3.07
N GLY A 246 15.65 16.27 -3.71
CA GLY A 246 14.94 17.39 -3.10
C GLY A 246 15.70 17.98 -1.92
N SER A 247 15.12 17.90 -0.73
CA SER A 247 15.76 18.33 0.51
C SER A 247 16.68 17.27 1.16
N GLY A 248 16.71 16.05 0.62
CA GLY A 248 17.30 14.89 1.29
C GLY A 248 16.46 14.33 2.44
N SER A 249 15.19 14.75 2.56
CA SER A 249 14.26 14.14 3.53
C SER A 249 13.98 12.68 3.18
N GLN A 250 13.56 11.89 4.18
CA GLN A 250 13.15 10.50 3.96
C GLN A 250 12.08 10.37 2.87
N ALA A 251 11.11 11.29 2.84
CA ALA A 251 10.05 11.29 1.84
C ALA A 251 10.58 11.62 0.44
N SER A 252 11.55 12.53 0.32
CA SER A 252 12.11 12.91 -0.98
C SER A 252 12.78 11.71 -1.66
N ASP A 253 13.62 10.98 -0.93
CA ASP A 253 14.30 9.79 -1.47
C ASP A 253 13.32 8.65 -1.70
N ALA A 254 12.40 8.40 -0.76
CA ALA A 254 11.41 7.33 -0.89
C ALA A 254 10.53 7.54 -2.13
N LEU A 255 10.06 8.76 -2.39
CA LEU A 255 9.27 9.08 -3.58
C LEU A 255 10.09 8.92 -4.86
N ALA A 256 11.35 9.37 -4.89
CA ALA A 256 12.21 9.21 -6.05
C ALA A 256 12.45 7.74 -6.40
N LEU A 257 12.69 6.91 -5.39
CA LEU A 257 12.87 5.46 -5.53
C LEU A 257 11.57 4.76 -5.98
N ASP A 258 10.43 5.09 -5.37
CA ASP A 258 9.12 4.48 -5.64
C ASP A 258 8.60 4.77 -7.05
N ILE A 259 8.83 5.98 -7.58
CA ILE A 259 8.42 6.33 -8.96
C ILE A 259 9.41 5.86 -10.03
N GLY A 260 10.53 5.24 -9.65
CA GLY A 260 11.55 4.77 -10.58
C GLY A 260 12.42 5.88 -11.19
N ALA A 261 12.48 7.07 -10.56
CA ALA A 261 13.31 8.17 -11.05
C ALA A 261 14.82 7.89 -10.88
N VAL A 262 15.19 7.05 -9.90
CA VAL A 262 16.59 6.80 -9.57
C VAL A 262 17.26 5.93 -10.63
N ASN A 263 18.32 6.45 -11.24
CA ASN A 263 19.11 5.70 -12.22
C ASN A 263 19.84 4.52 -11.53
N ALA A 264 20.04 3.43 -12.26
CA ALA A 264 20.71 2.23 -11.76
C ALA A 264 22.10 2.49 -11.14
N SER A 265 22.85 3.48 -11.63
CA SER A 265 24.16 3.86 -11.07
C SER A 265 24.07 4.52 -9.69
N ASP A 266 22.93 5.15 -9.38
CA ASP A 266 22.71 5.91 -8.16
C ASP A 266 21.95 5.11 -7.10
N GLN A 267 21.30 4.02 -7.50
CA GLN A 267 20.39 3.22 -6.66
C GLN A 267 20.97 2.96 -5.27
N GLN A 268 22.18 2.38 -5.22
CA GLN A 268 22.83 2.02 -3.96
C GLN A 268 23.11 3.24 -3.08
N ALA A 269 23.52 4.37 -3.67
CA ALA A 269 23.85 5.59 -2.93
C ALA A 269 22.60 6.24 -2.35
N VAL A 270 21.50 6.27 -3.10
CA VAL A 270 20.20 6.81 -2.65
C VAL A 270 19.59 5.90 -1.59
N GLU A 271 19.64 4.57 -1.76
CA GLU A 271 19.21 3.62 -0.73
C GLU A 271 20.00 3.81 0.58
N THR A 272 21.32 3.96 0.47
CA THR A 272 22.19 4.19 1.63
C THR A 272 21.81 5.49 2.32
N HIS A 273 21.65 6.58 1.57
CA HIS A 273 21.22 7.86 2.12
C HIS A 273 19.85 7.75 2.79
N SER A 274 18.85 7.18 2.11
CA SER A 274 17.49 6.96 2.62
C SER A 274 17.49 6.15 3.92
N ASN A 275 18.30 5.08 4.00
CA ASN A 275 18.41 4.26 5.21
C ASN A 275 19.06 5.04 6.37
N THR A 276 20.13 5.78 6.09
CA THR A 276 20.81 6.59 7.12
C THR A 276 19.92 7.73 7.64
N ALA A 277 19.12 8.36 6.76
CA ALA A 277 18.16 9.40 7.14
C ALA A 277 17.04 8.89 8.07
N SER A 278 16.85 7.57 8.13
CA SER A 278 15.88 6.92 9.02
C SER A 278 16.49 6.37 10.32
N ILE A 279 17.76 6.68 10.62
CA ILE A 279 18.44 6.30 11.86
C ILE A 279 18.83 7.55 12.63
N GLY A 280 18.23 7.73 13.82
CA GLY A 280 18.49 8.86 14.70
C GLY A 280 19.20 8.43 16.00
N PRO A 281 19.39 9.37 16.95
CA PRO A 281 20.03 9.08 18.24
C PRO A 281 19.34 7.96 19.05
N ASN A 282 18.03 7.77 18.83
CA ASN A 282 17.21 6.78 19.52
C ASN A 282 16.90 5.54 18.64
N GLY A 283 17.68 5.32 17.58
CA GLY A 283 17.51 4.22 16.63
C GLY A 283 16.60 4.57 15.45
N TYR A 284 15.92 3.57 14.91
CA TYR A 284 15.07 3.69 13.71
C TYR A 284 13.87 4.61 13.93
N PHE A 285 13.53 5.43 12.94
CA PHE A 285 12.33 6.28 12.97
C PHE A 285 11.89 6.59 11.54
N TRP A 286 10.62 7.00 11.37
CA TRP A 286 10.22 7.70 10.16
C TRP A 286 9.84 9.15 10.47
N SER A 287 9.97 10.00 9.45
CA SER A 287 9.53 11.40 9.50
C SER A 287 8.52 11.77 8.42
N VAL A 288 8.10 10.77 7.63
CA VAL A 288 7.25 10.91 6.44
C VAL A 288 5.77 11.07 6.77
N GLY A 289 5.03 11.64 5.83
CA GLY A 289 3.58 11.86 5.87
C GLY A 289 2.82 11.00 4.85
N ALA A 290 1.67 11.51 4.40
CA ALA A 290 0.69 10.80 3.58
C ALA A 290 1.23 10.29 2.23
N ALA A 291 2.19 10.99 1.63
CA ALA A 291 2.76 10.62 0.34
C ALA A 291 4.06 9.81 0.52
N GLY A 292 4.88 10.19 1.51
CA GLY A 292 6.17 9.55 1.76
C GLY A 292 6.05 8.17 2.39
N LEU A 293 5.09 7.92 3.30
CA LEU A 293 4.97 6.62 3.98
C LEU A 293 4.65 5.47 3.01
N PRO A 294 3.67 5.58 2.11
CA PRO A 294 3.38 4.54 1.12
C PRO A 294 4.58 4.25 0.22
N ALA A 295 5.27 5.30 -0.24
CA ALA A 295 6.46 5.16 -1.07
C ALA A 295 7.59 4.43 -0.33
N LEU A 296 7.80 4.78 0.95
CA LEU A 296 8.77 4.13 1.82
C LEU A 296 8.47 2.62 1.94
N PHE A 297 7.22 2.25 2.17
CA PHE A 297 6.81 0.85 2.34
C PHE A 297 6.85 0.07 1.03
N ARG A 298 6.32 0.62 -0.08
CA ARG A 298 6.38 -0.04 -1.39
C ARG A 298 7.81 -0.34 -1.81
N TYR A 299 8.68 0.65 -1.69
CA TYR A 299 10.09 0.47 -2.06
C TYR A 299 10.81 -0.49 -1.12
N ARG A 300 10.59 -0.42 0.20
CA ARG A 300 11.36 -1.23 1.16
C ARG A 300 10.83 -2.65 1.34
N SER A 301 9.63 -2.97 0.87
CA SER A 301 9.04 -4.31 0.94
C SER A 301 9.50 -5.25 -0.20
N ILE A 302 10.18 -4.75 -1.23
CA ILE A 302 10.62 -5.54 -2.39
C ILE A 302 12.04 -6.12 -2.28
N ASN A 303 12.86 -5.65 -1.34
CA ASN A 303 14.24 -6.11 -1.14
C ASN A 303 14.49 -6.55 0.32
N TYR A 304 15.06 -7.75 0.52
CA TYR A 304 15.33 -8.35 1.82
C TYR A 304 16.10 -7.44 2.78
N THR A 305 17.12 -6.71 2.30
CA THR A 305 17.89 -5.78 3.14
C THR A 305 17.00 -4.65 3.67
N SER A 306 16.08 -4.16 2.86
CA SER A 306 15.14 -3.10 3.23
C SER A 306 13.96 -3.61 4.07
N MET A 307 13.65 -4.91 4.01
CA MET A 307 12.62 -5.54 4.85
C MET A 307 13.02 -5.60 6.33
N TYR A 308 14.31 -5.84 6.64
CA TYR A 308 14.80 -5.75 8.03
C TYR A 308 14.57 -4.36 8.61
N PHE A 309 14.85 -3.32 7.82
CA PHE A 309 14.60 -1.95 8.21
C PHE A 309 13.11 -1.73 8.54
N LEU A 310 12.19 -2.15 7.65
CA LEU A 310 10.76 -2.00 7.88
C LEU A 310 10.31 -2.73 9.15
N ASN A 311 10.87 -3.90 9.43
CA ASN A 311 10.58 -4.63 10.66
C ASN A 311 10.94 -3.83 11.90
N GLU A 312 12.17 -3.30 11.96
CA GLU A 312 12.65 -2.51 13.10
C GLU A 312 11.80 -1.25 13.32
N LEU A 313 11.46 -0.57 12.23
CA LEU A 313 10.57 0.59 12.22
C LEU A 313 9.18 0.26 12.79
N MET A 314 8.59 -0.87 12.38
CA MET A 314 7.28 -1.32 12.84
C MET A 314 7.26 -1.75 14.32
N LEU A 315 8.44 -2.03 14.89
CA LEU A 315 8.60 -2.41 16.29
C LEU A 315 8.73 -1.22 17.25
N LYS A 316 8.89 0.00 16.73
CA LYS A 316 9.07 1.19 17.55
C LYS A 316 7.79 1.58 18.28
N THR A 317 7.96 1.97 19.54
CA THR A 317 6.89 2.41 20.44
C THR A 317 7.13 3.82 20.99
N ASP A 318 8.28 4.42 20.67
CA ASP A 318 8.71 5.73 21.14
C ASP A 318 8.29 6.87 20.21
N TYR A 319 8.31 8.08 20.76
CA TYR A 319 8.07 9.33 20.04
C TYR A 319 9.36 9.83 19.34
N PRO A 320 9.29 10.52 18.18
CA PRO A 320 8.10 10.86 17.41
C PRO A 320 7.70 9.83 16.35
N THR A 321 6.40 9.77 16.07
CA THR A 321 5.70 8.98 15.02
C THR A 321 6.23 7.57 14.80
N SER A 322 5.74 6.66 15.63
CA SER A 322 5.82 5.21 15.47
C SER A 322 4.44 4.59 15.67
N TYR A 323 4.20 3.42 15.08
CA TYR A 323 2.93 2.72 15.26
C TYR A 323 2.62 2.41 16.73
N GLY A 324 3.63 1.98 17.50
CA GLY A 324 3.44 1.70 18.92
C GLY A 324 3.14 2.96 19.74
N TYR A 325 3.68 4.12 19.37
CA TYR A 325 3.33 5.39 20.02
C TYR A 325 1.88 5.80 19.71
N THR A 326 1.45 5.69 18.44
CA THR A 326 0.07 5.96 18.00
C THR A 326 -0.93 5.06 18.73
N LEU A 327 -0.61 3.77 18.90
CA LEU A 327 -1.44 2.83 19.66
C LEU A 327 -1.64 3.25 21.13
N ALA A 328 -0.59 3.81 21.76
CA ALA A 328 -0.67 4.29 23.13
C ALA A 328 -1.38 5.64 23.26
N HIS A 329 -1.52 6.41 22.17
CA HIS A 329 -2.09 7.76 22.15
C HIS A 329 -3.17 7.92 21.05
N PRO A 330 -4.27 7.16 21.11
CA PRO A 330 -5.25 7.09 20.03
C PRO A 330 -5.99 8.41 19.78
N ASN A 331 -6.09 9.30 20.76
CA ASN A 331 -6.81 10.58 20.64
C ASN A 331 -5.97 11.70 20.01
N ASP A 332 -4.64 11.57 19.99
CA ASP A 332 -3.72 12.61 19.55
C ASP A 332 -3.21 12.40 18.11
N THR A 333 -3.50 11.25 17.49
CA THR A 333 -2.76 10.76 16.33
C THR A 333 -3.61 10.06 15.26
N GLU A 334 -4.94 10.22 15.25
CA GLU A 334 -5.79 9.68 14.18
C GLU A 334 -5.48 10.34 12.81
N HIS A 335 -4.43 9.84 12.16
CA HIS A 335 -4.06 10.12 10.80
C HIS A 335 -3.98 8.81 10.02
N ILE A 336 -4.90 8.66 9.06
CA ILE A 336 -4.97 7.65 8.00
C ILE A 336 -3.64 7.38 7.27
N ILE A 337 -2.69 8.31 7.38
CA ILE A 337 -1.28 8.13 7.01
C ILE A 337 -0.73 6.80 7.54
N SER A 338 -1.10 6.44 8.76
CA SER A 338 -0.65 5.22 9.44
C SER A 338 -1.30 3.93 8.91
N ASP A 339 -2.40 3.96 8.16
CA ASP A 339 -3.06 2.70 7.76
C ASP A 339 -2.21 1.86 6.79
N TYR A 340 -1.22 2.47 6.13
CA TYR A 340 -0.33 1.77 5.20
C TYR A 340 0.60 0.75 5.87
N GLY A 341 0.79 0.83 7.20
CA GLY A 341 1.60 -0.12 7.96
C GLY A 341 1.09 -1.56 7.86
N ASP A 342 -0.21 -1.74 7.61
CA ASP A 342 -0.82 -3.06 7.49
C ASP A 342 -0.25 -3.83 6.29
N THR A 343 0.22 -3.11 5.26
CA THR A 343 0.86 -3.70 4.09
C THR A 343 2.11 -4.50 4.41
N TRP A 344 2.86 -4.06 5.43
CA TRP A 344 3.97 -4.84 5.94
C TRP A 344 3.47 -6.10 6.64
N ILE A 345 2.49 -5.97 7.53
CA ILE A 345 2.05 -7.06 8.41
C ILE A 345 1.45 -8.22 7.61
N TYR A 346 0.56 -7.94 6.65
CA TYR A 346 0.01 -9.00 5.80
C TYR A 346 1.03 -9.56 4.79
N SER A 347 2.14 -8.86 4.53
CA SER A 347 3.21 -9.38 3.66
C SER A 347 4.09 -10.41 4.36
N LEU A 348 4.09 -10.47 5.70
CA LEU A 348 5.00 -11.31 6.49
C LEU A 348 4.85 -12.81 6.20
N ALA A 349 3.64 -13.27 5.90
CA ALA A 349 3.40 -14.66 5.48
C ALA A 349 3.95 -14.99 4.08
N GLY A 350 4.44 -13.98 3.35
CA GLY A 350 5.06 -14.12 2.04
C GLY A 350 4.08 -14.18 0.88
N MET A 351 2.79 -13.91 1.10
CA MET A 351 1.77 -14.01 0.07
C MET A 351 1.57 -12.67 -0.63
N ARG A 352 1.78 -12.63 -1.94
CA ARG A 352 1.47 -11.45 -2.77
C ARG A 352 0.97 -11.83 -4.16
N GLN A 353 0.14 -11.00 -4.76
CA GLN A 353 -0.18 -11.12 -6.18
C GLN A 353 1.08 -10.84 -7.01
N ALA A 354 1.31 -11.62 -8.08
CA ALA A 354 2.42 -11.33 -8.99
C ALA A 354 2.15 -10.01 -9.75
N GLU A 355 3.19 -9.27 -10.11
CA GLU A 355 3.06 -7.96 -10.77
C GLU A 355 2.35 -8.05 -12.13
N ASP A 356 2.59 -9.12 -12.87
CA ASP A 356 1.97 -9.45 -14.16
C ASP A 356 0.57 -10.09 -14.03
N SER A 357 0.03 -10.16 -12.82
CA SER A 357 -1.22 -10.85 -12.50
C SER A 357 -2.38 -9.88 -12.34
N VAL A 358 -3.58 -10.33 -12.72
CA VAL A 358 -4.85 -9.66 -12.47
C VAL A 358 -5.78 -10.63 -11.75
N ALA A 359 -6.59 -10.11 -10.83
CA ALA A 359 -7.57 -10.87 -10.07
C ALA A 359 -6.95 -12.05 -9.33
N TRP A 360 -5.75 -11.90 -8.75
CA TRP A 360 -5.05 -12.96 -8.03
C TRP A 360 -4.86 -14.27 -8.83
N LYS A 361 -4.76 -14.18 -10.18
CA LYS A 361 -4.59 -15.35 -11.06
C LYS A 361 -3.27 -16.09 -10.84
N LYS A 362 -2.21 -15.33 -10.56
CA LYS A 362 -0.88 -15.81 -10.20
C LYS A 362 -0.48 -15.18 -8.87
N ILE A 363 -0.11 -16.04 -7.93
CA ILE A 363 0.21 -15.69 -6.54
C ILE A 363 1.65 -16.14 -6.28
N LEU A 364 2.42 -15.27 -5.63
CA LEU A 364 3.77 -15.54 -5.17
C LEU A 364 3.73 -15.82 -3.67
N PHE A 365 4.47 -16.85 -3.25
CA PHE A 365 4.56 -17.32 -1.88
C PHE A 365 6.03 -17.39 -1.48
N GLU A 366 6.54 -16.36 -0.82
CA GLU A 366 7.93 -16.24 -0.40
C GLU A 366 7.98 -15.72 1.05
N PRO A 367 8.12 -16.60 2.06
CA PRO A 367 7.97 -16.23 3.46
C PRO A 367 9.03 -15.20 3.89
N VAL A 368 8.60 -14.22 4.68
CA VAL A 368 9.44 -13.12 5.17
C VAL A 368 9.83 -13.41 6.62
N CYS A 369 11.03 -13.95 6.81
CA CYS A 369 11.57 -14.26 8.14
C CYS A 369 12.41 -13.09 8.67
N VAL A 370 12.05 -12.54 9.82
CA VAL A 370 12.74 -11.40 10.47
C VAL A 370 13.06 -11.75 11.94
N GLU A 371 14.00 -11.03 12.56
CA GLU A 371 14.60 -11.29 13.89
C GLU A 371 13.63 -11.09 15.09
N ASN A 372 12.45 -11.67 15.04
CA ASN A 372 11.44 -11.65 16.12
C ASN A 372 10.21 -12.49 15.77
N LEU A 373 10.14 -13.04 14.55
CA LEU A 373 9.04 -13.86 14.10
C LEU A 373 9.46 -15.32 13.98
N THR A 374 8.66 -16.17 14.60
CA THR A 374 8.67 -17.63 14.43
C THR A 374 7.39 -18.12 13.76
N TYR A 375 6.40 -17.24 13.55
CA TYR A 375 5.13 -17.55 12.93
C TYR A 375 4.52 -16.31 12.28
N ALA A 376 4.04 -16.48 11.04
CA ALA A 376 3.14 -15.52 10.40
C ALA A 376 2.13 -16.25 9.50
N SER A 377 0.91 -15.74 9.50
CA SER A 377 -0.23 -16.29 8.77
C SER A 377 -1.00 -15.17 8.11
N THR A 378 -1.37 -15.35 6.85
CA THR A 378 -2.19 -14.40 6.11
C THR A 378 -3.17 -15.13 5.21
N GLN A 379 -4.42 -14.69 5.24
CA GLN A 379 -5.51 -15.18 4.41
C GLN A 379 -6.14 -14.03 3.65
N PHE A 380 -6.47 -14.27 2.39
CA PHE A 380 -7.17 -13.31 1.54
C PHE A 380 -8.24 -14.02 0.70
N LYS A 381 -9.49 -13.60 0.87
CA LYS A 381 -10.60 -14.08 0.06
C LYS A 381 -10.69 -13.28 -1.24
N SER A 382 -9.94 -13.73 -2.25
CA SER A 382 -9.97 -13.16 -3.59
C SER A 382 -11.25 -13.52 -4.36
N VAL A 383 -11.45 -12.90 -5.53
CA VAL A 383 -12.51 -13.28 -6.48
C VAL A 383 -12.39 -14.71 -6.99
N ARG A 384 -11.23 -15.36 -6.83
CA ARG A 384 -10.99 -16.76 -7.20
C ARG A 384 -11.21 -17.74 -6.05
N GLY A 385 -11.45 -17.22 -4.84
CA GLY A 385 -11.54 -18.00 -3.61
C GLY A 385 -10.42 -17.68 -2.62
N LEU A 386 -10.26 -18.53 -1.61
CA LEU A 386 -9.29 -18.35 -0.55
C LEU A 386 -7.86 -18.56 -1.06
N ALA A 387 -7.03 -17.53 -0.93
CA ALA A 387 -5.59 -17.63 -0.94
C ALA A 387 -5.08 -17.54 0.51
N ALA A 388 -4.14 -18.38 0.90
CA ALA A 388 -3.60 -18.35 2.24
C ALA A 388 -2.13 -18.78 2.25
N ALA A 389 -1.37 -18.23 3.19
CA ALA A 389 -0.02 -18.64 3.48
C ALA A 389 0.22 -18.60 4.99
N THR A 390 0.89 -19.62 5.51
CA THR A 390 1.27 -19.69 6.91
C THR A 390 2.63 -20.36 7.02
N TRP A 391 3.60 -19.67 7.62
CA TRP A 391 4.87 -20.30 7.97
C TRP A 391 5.05 -20.36 9.48
N GLU A 392 5.74 -21.39 9.95
CA GLU A 392 6.07 -21.60 11.35
C GLU A 392 7.46 -22.22 11.48
N GLN A 393 8.28 -21.67 12.38
CA GLN A 393 9.54 -22.24 12.82
C GLN A 393 9.31 -23.04 14.11
N LYS A 394 9.32 -24.37 13.99
CA LYS A 394 9.20 -25.31 15.13
C LYS A 394 10.56 -25.92 15.44
N ASN A 395 11.19 -25.56 16.56
CA ASN A 395 12.46 -26.12 17.02
C ASN A 395 13.55 -26.26 15.92
N ILE A 396 13.57 -27.42 15.23
CA ILE A 396 14.54 -27.78 14.19
C ILE A 396 13.96 -27.79 12.76
N THR A 397 12.67 -27.53 12.58
CA THR A 397 11.94 -27.58 11.31
C THR A 397 11.23 -26.29 11.02
N PHE A 398 11.28 -25.88 9.76
CA PHE A 398 10.47 -24.82 9.18
C PHE A 398 9.35 -25.47 8.38
N GLU A 399 8.12 -25.00 8.56
CA GLU A 399 6.94 -25.44 7.82
C GLU A 399 6.31 -24.24 7.12
N TYR A 400 5.92 -24.40 5.86
CA TYR A 400 5.21 -23.41 5.07
C TYR A 400 4.03 -24.03 4.35
N ASN A 401 2.83 -23.65 4.76
CA ASN A 401 1.57 -24.13 4.22
C ASN A 401 0.97 -23.04 3.35
N VAL A 402 0.61 -23.37 2.11
CA VAL A 402 -0.01 -22.45 1.17
C VAL A 402 -1.29 -23.02 0.58
N THR A 403 -2.27 -22.15 0.36
CA THR A 403 -3.54 -22.44 -0.30
C THR A 403 -3.61 -21.62 -1.59
N VAL A 404 -3.75 -22.30 -2.72
CA VAL A 404 -3.92 -21.69 -4.04
C VAL A 404 -5.39 -21.88 -4.48
N PRO A 405 -6.15 -20.79 -4.69
CA PRO A 405 -7.56 -20.88 -5.02
C PRO A 405 -7.81 -21.56 -6.37
N ALA A 406 -9.04 -22.03 -6.57
CA ALA A 406 -9.47 -22.59 -7.85
C ALA A 406 -9.23 -21.57 -8.97
N THR A 407 -8.75 -22.03 -10.13
CA THR A 407 -8.39 -21.20 -11.30
C THR A 407 -7.15 -20.28 -11.15
N ALA A 408 -6.44 -20.33 -10.02
CA ALA A 408 -5.17 -19.64 -9.84
C ALA A 408 -3.95 -20.58 -9.96
N SER A 409 -2.76 -19.99 -9.97
CA SER A 409 -1.48 -20.70 -9.86
C SER A 409 -0.58 -20.04 -8.82
N GLY A 410 0.26 -20.84 -8.17
CA GLY A 410 1.23 -20.37 -7.18
C GLY A 410 2.68 -20.55 -7.65
N GLU A 411 3.55 -19.62 -7.27
CA GLU A 411 5.00 -19.79 -7.26
C GLU A 411 5.48 -19.71 -5.81
N ILE A 412 5.99 -20.82 -5.28
CA ILE A 412 6.50 -20.92 -3.91
C ILE A 412 8.02 -20.83 -3.96
N THR A 413 8.60 -19.92 -3.19
CA THR A 413 10.05 -19.72 -3.11
C THR A 413 10.51 -19.89 -1.67
N ILE A 414 11.40 -20.86 -1.43
CA ILE A 414 11.96 -21.15 -0.11
C ILE A 414 13.49 -21.05 -0.16
N GLN A 415 14.08 -20.42 0.84
CA GLN A 415 15.54 -20.31 0.98
C GLN A 415 16.18 -21.60 1.53
N SER A 416 16.15 -22.67 0.74
CA SER A 416 16.77 -23.96 1.06
C SER A 416 17.19 -24.69 -0.22
N PRO A 417 18.22 -25.56 -0.19
CA PRO A 417 18.55 -26.44 -1.31
C PRO A 417 17.42 -27.43 -1.65
N LEU A 418 17.20 -27.69 -2.94
CA LEU A 418 16.12 -28.56 -3.43
C LEU A 418 16.08 -29.97 -2.81
N ASN A 419 17.25 -30.52 -2.44
CA ASN A 419 17.37 -31.88 -1.89
C ASN A 419 17.06 -31.95 -0.39
N ASN A 420 16.81 -30.80 0.25
CA ASN A 420 16.56 -30.70 1.69
C ASN A 420 15.09 -30.38 2.01
N ILE A 421 14.27 -30.13 0.98
CA ILE A 421 12.86 -29.80 1.16
C ILE A 421 11.98 -31.05 1.07
N THR A 422 10.94 -31.09 1.89
CA THR A 422 9.80 -31.99 1.68
C THR A 422 8.63 -31.21 1.13
N ILE A 423 7.86 -31.84 0.24
CA ILE A 423 6.63 -31.30 -0.33
C ILE A 423 5.51 -32.31 -0.02
N ASN A 424 4.47 -31.86 0.67
CA ASN A 424 3.36 -32.68 1.16
C ASN A 424 3.84 -33.91 1.96
N GLY A 425 4.87 -33.71 2.78
CA GLY A 425 5.47 -34.74 3.63
C GLY A 425 6.44 -35.71 2.92
N GLN A 426 6.71 -35.52 1.62
CA GLN A 426 7.64 -36.35 0.86
C GLN A 426 8.92 -35.58 0.52
N LEU A 427 10.09 -36.14 0.85
CA LEU A 427 11.38 -35.56 0.44
C LEU A 427 11.44 -35.43 -1.08
N TYR A 428 11.80 -34.25 -1.58
CA TYR A 428 11.92 -34.03 -3.01
C TYR A 428 13.22 -34.65 -3.56
N GLN A 429 13.07 -35.52 -4.55
CA GLN A 429 14.09 -36.34 -5.22
C GLN A 429 13.79 -36.44 -6.73
N ASN A 430 13.38 -35.33 -7.36
CA ASN A 430 13.00 -35.25 -8.78
C ASN A 430 11.81 -36.13 -9.21
N GLN A 431 10.97 -36.54 -8.26
CA GLN A 431 9.70 -37.21 -8.55
C GLN A 431 8.61 -36.22 -8.97
N THR A 432 7.62 -36.71 -9.71
CA THR A 432 6.39 -35.96 -10.00
C THR A 432 5.48 -35.98 -8.77
N LEU A 433 4.91 -34.83 -8.41
CA LEU A 433 4.00 -34.67 -7.28
C LEU A 433 2.68 -34.05 -7.74
N THR A 434 1.56 -34.53 -7.21
CA THR A 434 0.22 -34.02 -7.57
C THR A 434 0.11 -32.51 -7.31
N GLY A 435 -0.35 -31.77 -8.31
CA GLY A 435 -0.52 -30.31 -8.22
C GLY A 435 0.77 -29.50 -8.40
N VAL A 436 1.95 -30.13 -8.38
CA VAL A 436 3.25 -29.49 -8.65
C VAL A 436 3.54 -29.55 -10.14
N LYS A 437 3.78 -28.39 -10.76
CA LYS A 437 4.08 -28.25 -12.19
C LYS A 437 5.57 -28.34 -12.49
N SER A 438 6.40 -27.72 -11.64
CA SER A 438 7.86 -27.77 -11.78
C SER A 438 8.54 -27.40 -10.47
N VAL A 439 9.74 -27.91 -10.25
CA VAL A 439 10.63 -27.54 -9.14
C VAL A 439 12.01 -27.23 -9.71
N GLY A 440 12.64 -26.16 -9.24
CA GLY A 440 13.97 -25.76 -9.67
C GLY A 440 14.72 -24.99 -8.60
N GLN A 441 16.04 -24.90 -8.75
CA GLN A 441 16.93 -24.12 -7.90
C GLN A 441 17.32 -22.82 -8.62
N ILE A 442 17.26 -21.68 -7.92
CA ILE A 442 17.73 -20.37 -8.39
C ILE A 442 18.62 -19.79 -7.30
N GLY A 443 19.94 -19.81 -7.51
CA GLY A 443 20.90 -19.46 -6.48
C GLY A 443 20.71 -20.32 -5.22
N THR A 444 20.49 -19.67 -4.08
CA THR A 444 20.22 -20.32 -2.78
C THR A 444 18.76 -20.68 -2.54
N LYS A 445 17.86 -20.36 -3.48
CA LYS A 445 16.41 -20.56 -3.32
C LYS A 445 15.89 -21.72 -4.17
N THR A 446 14.97 -22.50 -3.59
CA THR A 446 14.15 -23.46 -4.35
C THR A 446 12.84 -22.79 -4.74
N ARG A 447 12.50 -22.89 -6.03
CA ARG A 447 11.25 -22.42 -6.63
C ARG A 447 10.36 -23.59 -7.02
N ILE A 448 9.10 -23.55 -6.63
CA ILE A 448 8.09 -24.58 -6.88
C ILE A 448 6.87 -23.92 -7.53
N ASN A 449 6.59 -24.27 -8.78
CA ASN A 449 5.38 -23.82 -9.47
C ASN A 449 4.25 -24.82 -9.23
N VAL A 450 3.08 -24.34 -8.82
CA VAL A 450 1.94 -25.17 -8.45
C VAL A 450 0.65 -24.73 -9.14
N GLY A 451 -0.28 -25.67 -9.32
CA GLY A 451 -1.68 -25.39 -9.67
C GLY A 451 -2.54 -25.07 -8.44
N PRO A 452 -3.88 -25.06 -8.57
CA PRO A 452 -4.79 -24.96 -7.44
C PRO A 452 -4.59 -26.12 -6.45
N GLY A 453 -4.75 -25.83 -5.15
CA GLY A 453 -4.64 -26.84 -4.10
C GLY A 453 -3.94 -26.33 -2.85
N ASN A 454 -3.74 -27.25 -1.90
CA ASN A 454 -3.01 -27.01 -0.66
C ASN A 454 -1.64 -27.68 -0.75
N PHE A 455 -0.59 -26.96 -0.37
CA PHE A 455 0.78 -27.46 -0.39
C PHE A 455 1.43 -27.19 0.96
N SER A 456 2.12 -28.19 1.49
CA SER A 456 2.92 -28.09 2.70
C SER A 456 4.38 -28.32 2.36
N ILE A 457 5.23 -27.34 2.63
CA ILE A 457 6.66 -27.37 2.34
C ILE A 457 7.38 -27.34 3.68
N SER A 458 8.34 -28.23 3.90
CA SER A 458 9.16 -28.18 5.10
C SER A 458 10.63 -28.43 4.83
N ALA A 459 11.48 -27.86 5.67
CA ALA A 459 12.93 -28.02 5.65
C ALA A 459 13.45 -27.99 7.09
N LYS A 460 14.66 -28.50 7.34
CA LYS A 460 15.29 -28.28 8.65
C LYS A 460 15.82 -26.86 8.74
N ASN A 461 15.70 -26.22 9.90
CA ASN A 461 16.14 -24.83 10.09
C ASN A 461 17.61 -24.64 9.73
N LYS A 462 18.49 -25.60 10.12
CA LYS A 462 19.92 -25.59 9.78
C LYS A 462 20.23 -25.70 8.29
N GLU A 463 19.26 -26.13 7.48
CA GLU A 463 19.35 -26.30 6.03
C GLU A 463 18.72 -25.11 5.29
N MET A 464 18.28 -24.08 6.02
CA MET A 464 17.77 -22.83 5.48
C MET A 464 18.82 -21.72 5.59
N TYR A 465 18.88 -20.87 4.56
CA TYR A 465 19.84 -19.78 4.50
C TYR A 465 19.41 -18.53 5.28
N PHE A 466 18.13 -18.40 5.63
CA PHE A 466 17.57 -17.14 6.16
C PHE A 466 16.64 -17.35 7.36
N CYS A 467 15.67 -18.27 7.28
CA CYS A 467 14.76 -18.56 8.41
C CYS A 467 15.37 -19.51 9.47
N GLY A 468 16.69 -19.58 9.57
CA GLY A 468 17.39 -20.58 10.39
C GLY A 468 18.78 -20.19 10.84
N GLN A 469 19.22 -18.96 10.57
CA GLN A 469 20.45 -18.40 11.15
C GLN A 469 20.04 -17.47 12.29
N LYS A 470 20.34 -17.90 13.52
CA LYS A 470 20.50 -17.00 14.66
C LYS A 470 21.95 -16.57 14.73
#